data_AF-A0A6G5QJA7-F1
#
_entry.id   AF-A0A6G5QJA7-F1
#
_cell.length_a   1.000
_cell.length_b   1.000
_cell.length_c   1.000
_cell.angle_alpha   90.00
_cell.angle_beta   90.00
_cell.angle_gamma   90.00
#
_symmetry.space_group_name_H-M   'P 1'
#
loop_
_entity.id
_entity.type
_entity.pdbx_description
1 polymer ?
#
loop_
_entity_poly.entity_id
_entity_poly.type
_entity_poly.pdbx_seq_one_letter_code
_entity_poly.pdbx_strand_id
1 'polypeptide(L)'
;MNIKNIILCLMVLSGLSGCSKYYIPTYETFVERVLEPKIGTSVIPKTNQNHREIYDENRYIYVMHYPKGCYYAYLTNRDDKPEIVQEWIILSGKENCKITESFVLLQ
;
A
#
# COMPACT_ATOMS: atom_id res chain seq x y z
N MET A 1 -25.44 -41.53 -7.76
CA MET A 1 -24.58 -40.47 -7.19
C MET A 1 -24.57 -40.65 -5.69
N ASN A 2 -23.47 -41.14 -5.12
CA ASN A 2 -23.42 -41.54 -3.71
C ASN A 2 -23.33 -40.30 -2.80
N ILE A 3 -24.05 -40.30 -1.67
CA ILE A 3 -24.06 -39.21 -0.67
C ILE A 3 -22.64 -38.75 -0.29
N LYS A 4 -21.67 -39.67 -0.27
CA LYS A 4 -20.25 -39.38 -0.02
C LYS A 4 -19.64 -38.39 -1.03
N ASN A 5 -20.01 -38.46 -2.32
CA ASN A 5 -19.51 -37.55 -3.34
C ASN A 5 -20.13 -36.16 -3.23
N ILE A 6 -21.38 -36.07 -2.76
CA ILE A 6 -22.09 -34.80 -2.52
C ILE A 6 -21.46 -34.06 -1.34
N ILE A 7 -21.17 -34.79 -0.26
CA ILE A 7 -20.49 -34.25 0.94
C ILE A 7 -19.08 -33.74 0.59
N LEU A 8 -18.34 -34.47 -0.24
CA LEU A 8 -17.01 -34.05 -0.70
C LEU A 8 -17.08 -32.76 -1.53
N CYS A 9 -18.07 -32.63 -2.43
CA CYS A 9 -18.27 -31.41 -3.21
C CYS A 9 -18.66 -30.22 -2.32
N LEU A 10 -19.52 -30.43 -1.31
CA LEU A 10 -19.93 -29.37 -0.38
C LEU A 10 -18.75 -28.86 0.47
N MET A 11 -17.88 -29.76 0.95
CA MET A 11 -16.67 -29.36 1.69
C MET A 11 -15.69 -28.54 0.83
N VAL A 12 -15.53 -28.91 -0.44
CA VAL A 12 -14.70 -28.15 -1.39
C VAL A 12 -15.31 -26.78 -1.69
N LEU A 13 -16.64 -26.69 -1.84
CA LEU A 13 -17.35 -25.42 -2.04
C LEU A 13 -17.22 -24.46 -0.84
N SER A 14 -17.26 -24.98 0.39
CA SER A 14 -17.03 -24.17 1.61
C SER A 14 -15.56 -23.82 1.86
N GLY A 15 -14.60 -24.52 1.25
CA GLY A 15 -13.18 -24.18 1.28
C GLY A 15 -12.76 -23.15 0.22
N LEU A 16 -13.57 -22.99 -0.83
CA LEU A 16 -13.38 -22.03 -1.92
C LEU A 16 -14.08 -20.69 -1.67
N SER A 17 -14.85 -20.55 -0.57
CA SER A 17 -15.23 -19.23 -0.08
C SER A 17 -13.97 -18.59 0.52
N GLY A 18 -13.13 -18.03 -0.34
CA GLY A 18 -12.00 -17.21 0.08
C GLY A 18 -12.50 -16.21 1.11
N CYS A 19 -11.85 -16.16 2.27
CA CYS A 19 -12.10 -15.14 3.27
C CYS A 19 -11.87 -13.79 2.61
N SER A 20 -12.93 -13.17 2.07
CA SER A 20 -12.98 -11.75 1.81
C SER A 20 -12.91 -11.12 3.19
N LYS A 21 -11.69 -10.87 3.66
CA LYS A 21 -11.50 -10.08 4.85
C LYS A 21 -12.05 -8.70 4.50
N TYR A 22 -13.26 -8.43 4.97
CA TYR A 22 -13.86 -7.11 4.97
C TYR A 22 -13.04 -6.23 5.90
N TYR A 23 -11.90 -5.74 5.40
CA TYR A 23 -11.16 -4.70 6.10
C TYR A 23 -11.98 -3.42 5.99
N ILE A 24 -12.34 -2.86 7.14
CA ILE A 24 -12.92 -1.53 7.19
C ILE A 24 -11.85 -0.58 6.63
N PRO A 25 -12.15 0.20 5.59
CA PRO A 25 -11.18 1.12 5.03
C PRO A 25 -10.86 2.20 6.04
N THR A 26 -9.66 2.13 6.61
CA THR A 26 -9.17 3.10 7.59
C THR A 26 -7.84 3.70 7.17
N TYR A 27 -7.53 4.86 7.73
CA TYR A 27 -6.25 5.53 7.54
C TYR A 27 -5.10 4.69 8.12
N GLU A 28 -5.35 4.05 9.27
CA GLU A 28 -4.40 3.19 9.97
C GLU A 28 -4.00 2.00 9.09
N THR A 29 -4.98 1.38 8.41
CA THR A 29 -4.72 0.29 7.46
C THR A 29 -3.82 0.75 6.30
N PHE A 30 -3.99 1.99 5.82
CA PHE A 30 -3.12 2.56 4.79
C PHE A 30 -1.71 2.79 5.30
N VAL A 31 -1.55 3.35 6.49
CA VAL A 31 -0.25 3.56 7.13
C VAL A 31 0.50 2.23 7.28
N GLU A 32 -0.13 1.24 7.91
CA GLU A 32 0.49 -0.05 8.24
C GLU A 32 0.91 -0.86 7.00
N ARG A 33 0.18 -0.72 5.88
CA ARG A 33 0.38 -1.59 4.71
C ARG A 33 1.06 -0.91 3.54
N VAL A 34 0.94 0.40 3.42
CA VAL A 34 1.50 1.15 2.29
C VAL A 34 2.73 1.93 2.71
N LEU A 35 2.64 2.67 3.82
CA LEU A 35 3.67 3.64 4.21
C LEU A 35 4.78 3.00 5.05
N GLU A 36 4.42 2.41 6.18
CA GLU A 36 5.38 1.80 7.13
C GLU A 36 6.30 0.75 6.50
N PRO A 37 5.82 -0.18 5.66
CA PRO A 37 6.67 -1.24 5.13
C PRO A 37 7.79 -0.75 4.21
N LYS A 38 7.75 0.52 3.79
CA LYS A 38 8.73 1.12 2.88
C LYS A 38 9.87 1.83 3.61
N ILE A 39 9.70 2.19 4.87
CA ILE A 39 10.73 2.86 5.66
C ILE A 39 11.95 1.93 5.80
N GLY A 40 13.13 2.42 5.46
CA GLY A 40 14.40 1.71 5.54
C GLY A 40 14.61 0.58 4.53
N THR A 41 13.57 0.18 3.80
CA THR A 41 13.60 -0.98 2.89
C THR A 41 13.42 -0.60 1.43
N SER A 42 12.70 0.49 1.16
CA SER A 42 12.36 0.91 -0.20
C SER A 42 13.45 1.82 -0.76
N VAL A 43 14.17 1.29 -1.74
CA VAL A 43 15.14 2.06 -2.53
C VAL A 43 14.41 2.83 -3.63
N ILE A 44 14.74 4.11 -3.80
CA ILE A 44 14.21 4.92 -4.90
C ILE A 44 14.93 4.57 -6.20
N PRO A 45 14.22 4.13 -7.25
CA PRO A 45 14.82 3.87 -8.56
C PRO A 45 15.41 5.15 -9.16
N LYS A 46 16.51 5.01 -9.91
CA LYS A 46 17.14 6.15 -10.61
C LYS A 46 16.17 6.88 -11.54
N THR A 47 15.22 6.18 -12.15
CA THR A 47 14.18 6.76 -13.01
C THR A 47 13.28 7.75 -12.27
N ASN A 48 13.11 7.56 -10.96
CA ASN A 48 12.21 8.38 -10.16
C ASN A 48 12.91 9.62 -9.59
N GLN A 49 14.24 9.70 -9.67
CA GLN A 49 15.03 10.82 -9.14
C GLN A 49 14.68 12.16 -9.79
N ASN A 50 14.14 12.16 -11.01
CA ASN A 50 13.69 13.37 -11.70
C ASN A 50 12.40 13.96 -11.12
N HIS A 51 11.66 13.20 -10.30
CA HIS A 51 10.41 13.62 -9.68
C HIS A 51 10.58 14.13 -8.25
N ARG A 52 11.83 14.21 -7.76
CA ARG A 52 12.11 14.66 -6.40
C ARG A 52 12.23 16.16 -6.35
N GLU A 53 11.84 16.71 -5.21
CA GLU A 53 12.07 18.11 -4.87
C GLU A 53 12.95 18.19 -3.61
N ILE A 54 13.56 19.35 -3.38
CA ILE A 54 14.30 19.61 -2.15
C ILE A 54 13.27 19.94 -1.07
N TYR A 55 13.21 19.12 -0.01
CA TYR A 55 12.35 19.37 1.14
C TYR A 55 13.02 20.30 2.14
N ASP A 56 14.25 19.95 2.50
CA ASP A 56 15.14 20.74 3.34
C ASP A 56 16.60 20.52 2.90
N GLU A 57 17.53 21.10 3.65
CA GLU A 57 18.97 20.98 3.39
C GLU A 57 19.45 19.54 3.23
N ASN A 58 18.86 18.57 3.94
CA ASN A 58 19.36 17.21 4.07
C ASN A 58 18.46 16.17 3.40
N ARG A 59 17.22 16.53 3.00
CA ARG A 59 16.22 15.58 2.50
C ARG A 59 15.60 15.97 1.16
N TYR A 60 15.36 14.96 0.33
CA TYR A 60 14.46 15.05 -0.81
C TYR A 60 13.05 14.62 -0.44
N ILE A 61 12.05 15.17 -1.13
CA ILE A 61 10.64 14.77 -1.05
C ILE A 61 10.16 14.19 -2.38
N TYR A 62 9.40 13.10 -2.29
CA TYR A 62 8.76 12.42 -3.41
C TYR A 62 7.25 12.39 -3.20
N VAL A 63 6.53 13.24 -3.93
CA VAL A 63 5.07 13.39 -3.79
C VAL A 63 4.32 12.27 -4.51
N MET A 64 3.35 11.68 -3.82
CA MET A 64 2.55 10.54 -4.26
C MET A 64 1.06 10.83 -4.10
N HIS A 65 0.29 10.48 -5.13
CA HIS A 65 -1.15 10.73 -5.17
C HIS A 65 -1.91 9.40 -5.21
N TYR A 66 -2.14 8.81 -4.04
CA TYR A 66 -2.87 7.55 -3.92
C TYR A 66 -3.33 7.30 -2.47
N PRO A 67 -4.56 6.81 -2.23
CA PRO A 67 -5.69 6.71 -3.18
C PRO A 67 -6.17 8.09 -3.67
N LYS A 68 -7.17 8.14 -4.57
CA LYS A 68 -7.65 9.40 -5.16
C LYS A 68 -8.02 10.41 -4.05
N GLY A 69 -7.41 11.59 -4.10
CA GLY A 69 -7.63 12.64 -3.12
C GLY A 69 -6.80 12.51 -1.83
N CYS A 70 -5.95 11.50 -1.71
CA CYS A 70 -4.90 11.38 -0.70
C CYS A 70 -3.57 11.80 -1.31
N TYR A 71 -2.92 12.79 -0.69
CA TYR A 71 -1.64 13.32 -1.11
C TYR A 71 -0.66 13.12 0.03
N TYR A 72 0.35 12.29 -0.21
CA TYR A 72 1.38 11.99 0.76
C TYR A 72 2.73 12.04 0.08
N ALA A 73 3.81 12.03 0.85
CA ALA A 73 5.14 12.00 0.28
C ALA A 73 6.08 11.11 1.07
N TYR A 74 7.09 10.58 0.39
CA TYR A 74 8.23 9.95 1.02
C TYR A 74 9.39 10.94 1.13
N LEU A 75 10.11 10.88 2.24
CA LEU A 75 11.33 11.64 2.47
C LEU A 75 12.53 10.69 2.41
N THR A 76 13.60 11.14 1.77
CA THR A 76 14.87 10.40 1.68
C THR A 76 16.02 11.32 2.00
N ASN A 77 17.09 10.81 2.62
CA ASN A 77 18.30 11.62 2.79
C ASN A 77 18.99 11.85 1.44
N ARG A 78 19.52 13.05 1.24
CA ARG A 78 20.23 13.43 0.00
C ARG A 78 21.58 12.73 -0.12
N ASP A 79 22.21 12.47 1.02
CA ASP A 79 23.53 11.86 1.14
C ASP A 79 23.50 10.34 0.95
N ASP A 80 22.35 9.70 1.18
CA ASP A 80 22.21 8.26 1.00
C ASP A 80 22.34 7.89 -0.49
N LYS A 81 23.19 6.89 -0.77
CA LYS A 81 23.39 6.29 -2.10
C LYS A 81 23.44 4.76 -1.93
N PRO A 82 22.38 4.02 -2.31
CA PRO A 82 21.18 4.51 -2.99
C PRO A 82 20.25 5.30 -2.06
N GLU A 83 19.40 6.17 -2.62
CA GLU A 83 18.38 6.90 -1.85
C GLU A 83 17.33 5.91 -1.30
N ILE A 84 17.13 5.92 0.00
CA ILE A 84 16.21 5.04 0.72
C ILE A 84 15.13 5.90 1.39
N VAL A 85 13.89 5.41 1.39
CA VAL A 85 12.78 6.02 2.12
C VAL A 85 13.07 5.98 3.62
N GLN A 86 13.17 7.14 4.24
CA GLN A 86 13.43 7.29 5.67
C GLN A 86 12.13 7.61 6.43
N GLU A 87 11.29 8.44 5.83
CA GLU A 87 10.05 8.88 6.47
C GLU A 87 8.96 9.07 5.41
N TRP A 88 7.72 9.21 5.87
CA TRP A 88 6.60 9.62 5.07
C TRP A 88 5.81 10.72 5.78
N ILE A 89 5.13 11.56 5.00
CA ILE A 89 4.27 12.63 5.51
C ILE A 89 2.97 12.69 4.71
N ILE A 90 1.86 13.02 5.37
CA ILE A 90 0.62 13.38 4.69
C ILE A 90 0.66 14.87 4.37
N LEU A 91 0.52 15.21 3.10
CA LEU A 91 0.48 16.59 2.63
C LEU A 91 -0.94 17.15 2.68
N SER A 92 -1.92 16.37 2.21
CA SER A 92 -3.33 16.74 2.28
C SER A 92 -4.25 15.54 2.04
N GLY A 93 -5.54 15.72 2.37
CA GLY A 93 -6.55 14.71 2.04
C GLY A 93 -6.47 13.44 2.88
N LYS A 94 -6.01 13.54 4.13
CA LYS A 94 -5.91 12.42 5.09
C LYS A 94 -7.17 11.55 5.14
N GLU A 95 -8.34 12.17 5.13
CA GLU A 95 -9.63 11.45 5.16
C GLU A 95 -9.85 10.56 3.94
N ASN A 96 -9.24 10.89 2.81
CA ASN A 96 -9.30 10.12 1.59
C ASN A 96 -8.26 9.00 1.55
N CYS A 97 -7.25 9.00 2.43
CA CYS A 97 -6.20 7.98 2.49
C CYS A 97 -6.69 6.62 3.03
N LYS A 98 -7.99 6.36 3.02
CA LYS A 98 -8.60 5.10 3.45
C LYS A 98 -8.62 4.14 2.27
N ILE A 99 -7.99 2.98 2.41
CA ILE A 99 -7.96 1.96 1.35
C ILE A 99 -8.90 0.80 1.70
N THR A 100 -9.74 0.39 0.75
CA THR A 100 -10.47 -0.89 0.78
C THR A 100 -9.65 -1.97 0.08
N GLU A 101 -9.53 -3.16 0.66
CA GLU A 101 -9.11 -4.34 -0.10
C GLU A 101 -10.24 -4.76 -1.05
N SER A 102 -10.32 -4.17 -2.24
CA SER A 102 -10.99 -4.84 -3.34
C SER A 102 -9.98 -5.82 -3.93
N PHE A 103 -10.02 -7.08 -3.50
CA PHE A 103 -9.58 -8.15 -4.37
C PHE A 103 -10.37 -7.97 -5.66
N VAL A 104 -9.71 -7.51 -6.73
CA VAL A 104 -10.31 -7.54 -8.06
C VAL A 104 -10.48 -9.02 -8.35
N LEU A 105 -11.69 -9.54 -8.16
CA LEU A 105 -12.11 -10.74 -8.86
C LEU A 105 -12.02 -10.36 -10.34
N LEU A 106 -10.90 -10.72 -10.97
CA LEU A 106 -10.84 -10.83 -12.42
C LEU A 106 -11.92 -11.85 -12.79
N GLN A 107 -13.09 -11.36 -13.19
CA GLN A 107 -14.15 -12.14 -13.82
C GLN A 107 -13.74 -12.53 -15.24
#